data_AF-A0A3C2E5V0-F1
#
_entry.id   AF-A0A3C2E5V0-F1
#
_cell.length_a   1.000
_cell.length_b   1.000
_cell.length_c   1.000
_cell.angle_alpha   90.00
_cell.angle_beta   90.00
_cell.angle_gamma   90.00
#
_symmetry.space_group_name_H-M   'P 1'
#
loop_
_entity.id
_entity.type
_entity.pdbx_description
1 polymer ?
#
loop_
_entity_poly.entity_id
_entity_poly.type
_entity_poly.pdbx_seq_one_letter_code
_entity_poly.pdbx_strand_id
1 'polypeptide(L)'
;MGRGGRSAAIGGRRVTGATATRAAGGVHPAHEADTLPDDDADGAELVPDHTGAFAEIAAGKHSDDERTLFFKAFPRPRILSLKPRDVDLDVARLYADKARRFFAFPINLTNQNSVFYEESEADYIEGIYGNNDRTPGVASDTAPKSGTERQIAAEDRYFVGTLTRMRRTTNHNTAVMFLRVIPLALTLSFLPLLLVFIRSATAAEASGAQSIALSSLADDPLVIASLAVLAVGFAATVFSYFVSYKNQQIRNTLNFNGYIETRLNRINTIRAEALKEAQNAEKDRTNETETIAAAVNWTLCFHWMIWRTFLNEHGIRNILFQIRRNSDLYKWGSFALLLAAGGVILLLSWMFAGLTPGDFLWLTAGVAAWFAGMAWLLIFPVFADPAGLVEGRFYSGEWLRFHNSGIDKGIEDQIRRDKREILLYRNRFKSDAGM
;
A
#
# COMPACT_ATOMS: atom_id res chain seq x y z
N MET A 1 48.61 17.24 41.85
CA MET A 1 49.26 18.24 40.94
C MET A 1 48.26 18.51 39.83
N GLY A 2 47.68 19.68 39.59
CA GLY A 2 47.99 21.03 40.02
C GLY A 2 47.83 21.94 38.80
N ARG A 3 46.71 22.69 38.75
CA ARG A 3 46.41 23.87 37.89
C ARG A 3 46.26 23.59 36.39
N GLY A 4 45.40 24.26 35.63
CA GLY A 4 44.48 25.41 35.79
C GLY A 4 43.80 25.55 34.40
N GLY A 5 42.66 26.18 34.17
CA GLY A 5 41.98 27.30 34.80
C GLY A 5 41.52 28.25 33.68
N ARG A 6 40.28 28.76 33.82
CA ARG A 6 39.61 29.89 33.11
C ARG A 6 38.81 29.53 31.83
N SER A 7 37.48 29.56 31.86
CA SER A 7 36.52 30.70 32.02
C SER A 7 36.34 31.45 30.68
N ALA A 8 35.21 31.29 29.99
CA ALA A 8 33.97 32.10 30.07
C ALA A 8 34.22 33.56 29.62
N ALA A 9 33.38 34.28 28.86
CA ALA A 9 32.00 34.13 28.44
C ALA A 9 31.65 35.34 27.51
N ILE A 10 30.42 35.32 26.96
CA ILE A 10 29.54 36.50 26.75
C ILE A 10 29.79 37.45 25.56
N GLY A 11 28.69 37.73 24.84
CA GLY A 11 28.38 38.98 24.14
C GLY A 11 27.91 38.71 22.71
N GLY A 12 26.76 39.17 22.21
CA GLY A 12 25.78 40.10 22.73
C GLY A 12 24.64 40.21 21.71
N ARG A 13 23.46 40.55 22.24
CA ARG A 13 22.18 40.73 21.55
C ARG A 13 22.15 42.09 20.83
N ARG A 14 21.55 42.21 19.65
CA ARG A 14 20.76 43.40 19.30
C ARG A 14 19.73 43.16 18.18
N VAL A 15 18.57 43.72 18.46
CA VAL A 15 17.34 43.87 17.67
C VAL A 15 17.35 45.26 17.01
N THR A 16 16.54 45.42 15.95
CA THR A 16 15.86 46.60 15.36
C THR A 16 16.19 46.71 13.86
N GLY A 17 15.30 46.94 12.91
CA GLY A 17 13.91 47.43 12.88
C GLY A 17 13.72 48.16 11.54
N ALA A 18 12.53 48.02 10.93
CA ALA A 18 11.82 48.83 9.90
C ALA A 18 12.59 49.89 9.06
N THR A 19 12.30 50.19 7.79
CA THR A 19 11.03 50.73 7.22
C THR A 19 11.27 50.98 5.71
N ALA A 20 10.50 50.38 4.78
CA ALA A 20 9.50 50.96 3.85
C ALA A 20 9.88 52.18 2.96
N THR A 21 9.65 52.05 1.64
CA THR A 21 9.01 53.00 0.67
C THR A 21 9.19 52.41 -0.74
N ARG A 22 8.20 51.94 -1.53
CA ARG A 22 6.94 52.47 -2.08
C ARG A 22 7.10 53.60 -3.11
N ALA A 23 6.85 53.27 -4.38
CA ALA A 23 6.14 54.05 -5.41
C ALA A 23 6.21 53.27 -6.75
N ALA A 24 5.29 53.32 -7.71
CA ALA A 24 3.89 53.72 -7.81
C ALA A 24 3.48 53.47 -9.29
N GLY A 25 2.18 53.26 -9.54
CA GLY A 25 1.53 53.38 -10.86
C GLY A 25 1.09 52.04 -11.45
N GLY A 26 -0.18 51.75 -11.70
CA GLY A 26 -1.42 52.52 -11.59
C GLY A 26 -2.41 52.08 -12.68
N VAL A 27 -3.66 51.79 -12.27
CA VAL A 27 -4.94 52.18 -12.95
C VAL A 27 -5.24 51.47 -14.30
N HIS A 28 -6.37 50.81 -14.63
CA HIS A 28 -7.78 50.72 -14.19
C HIS A 28 -8.43 49.43 -14.80
N PRO A 29 -9.75 49.14 -14.70
CA PRO A 29 -10.26 47.80 -14.46
C PRO A 29 -10.97 47.16 -15.67
N ALA A 30 -11.12 45.83 -15.64
CA ALA A 30 -12.13 45.15 -16.45
C ALA A 30 -12.91 44.19 -15.54
N HIS A 31 -14.20 44.47 -15.44
CA HIS A 31 -15.23 43.55 -14.99
C HIS A 31 -15.20 42.29 -15.84
N GLU A 32 -15.02 41.13 -15.24
CA GLU A 32 -15.67 39.91 -15.73
C GLU A 32 -15.92 38.99 -14.54
N ALA A 33 -17.21 38.79 -14.29
CA ALA A 33 -17.73 37.91 -13.27
C ALA A 33 -17.70 36.49 -13.85
N ASP A 34 -16.67 35.71 -13.49
CA ASP A 34 -16.69 34.27 -13.68
C ASP A 34 -17.37 33.63 -12.47
N THR A 35 -18.67 33.46 -12.64
CA THR A 35 -19.50 32.53 -11.88
C THR A 35 -18.91 31.13 -11.98
N LEU A 36 -18.41 30.63 -10.83
CA LEU A 36 -18.21 29.20 -10.64
C LEU A 36 -19.54 28.49 -10.93
N PRO A 37 -19.56 27.41 -11.72
CA PRO A 37 -20.76 26.62 -11.87
C PRO A 37 -21.05 25.94 -10.52
N ASP A 38 -22.20 26.28 -9.95
CA ASP A 38 -22.90 25.46 -8.97
C ASP A 38 -23.21 24.11 -9.64
N ASP A 39 -22.36 23.12 -9.40
CA ASP A 39 -22.66 21.70 -9.64
C ASP A 39 -23.62 21.20 -8.54
N ASP A 40 -24.81 21.81 -8.50
CA ASP A 40 -26.03 21.18 -7.98
C ASP A 40 -26.56 20.23 -9.05
N ALA A 41 -25.82 19.15 -9.28
CA ALA A 41 -26.30 18.02 -10.07
C ALA A 41 -26.75 16.93 -9.11
N ASP A 42 -28.05 16.92 -8.85
CA ASP A 42 -28.83 15.76 -8.46
C ASP A 42 -28.49 14.58 -9.39
N GLY A 43 -27.55 13.79 -8.94
CA GLY A 43 -27.09 12.57 -9.59
C GLY A 43 -26.89 11.52 -8.52
N ALA A 44 -28.00 11.05 -7.95
CA ALA A 44 -28.03 9.77 -7.27
C ALA A 44 -27.74 8.67 -8.31
N GLU A 45 -26.47 8.57 -8.71
CA GLU A 45 -25.95 7.44 -9.46
C GLU A 45 -26.09 6.25 -8.51
N LEU A 46 -27.08 5.41 -8.81
CA LEU A 46 -27.38 4.16 -8.14
C LEU A 46 -26.08 3.40 -7.88
N VAL A 47 -25.62 3.42 -6.62
CA VAL A 47 -24.61 2.48 -6.12
C VAL A 47 -25.18 1.08 -6.39
N PRO A 48 -24.57 0.28 -7.27
CA PRO A 48 -25.12 -1.01 -7.61
C PRO A 48 -25.17 -1.87 -6.34
N ASP A 49 -26.33 -2.48 -6.10
CA ASP A 49 -26.56 -3.42 -5.01
C ASP A 49 -25.80 -4.71 -5.31
N HIS A 50 -24.54 -4.73 -4.91
CA HIS A 50 -23.60 -5.79 -5.20
C HIS A 50 -23.06 -6.30 -3.86
N THR A 51 -23.74 -7.32 -3.36
CA THR A 51 -23.40 -8.08 -2.16
C THR A 51 -22.00 -8.68 -2.30
N GLY A 52 -21.08 -8.16 -1.49
CA GLY A 52 -19.72 -8.68 -1.28
C GLY A 52 -18.61 -7.70 -1.70
N ALA A 53 -17.53 -7.66 -0.93
CA ALA A 53 -16.29 -6.91 -1.25
C ALA A 53 -15.68 -7.29 -2.62
N PHE A 54 -16.14 -8.40 -3.20
CA PHE A 54 -15.75 -8.92 -4.51
C PHE A 54 -16.69 -8.53 -5.66
N ALA A 55 -17.88 -7.99 -5.39
CA ALA A 55 -18.86 -7.71 -6.44
C ALA A 55 -18.65 -6.32 -7.09
N GLU A 56 -18.11 -5.33 -6.36
CA GLU A 56 -17.52 -4.11 -6.96
C GLU A 56 -16.26 -4.41 -7.81
N ILE A 57 -15.65 -5.60 -7.65
CA ILE A 57 -14.53 -6.06 -8.47
C ILE A 57 -15.04 -6.64 -9.81
N ALA A 58 -16.28 -7.14 -9.84
CA ALA A 58 -16.88 -7.79 -11.00
C ALA A 58 -17.75 -6.85 -11.87
N ALA A 59 -18.37 -5.83 -11.27
CA ALA A 59 -19.18 -4.84 -11.96
C ALA A 59 -18.31 -3.80 -12.67
N GLY A 60 -17.75 -4.20 -13.81
CA GLY A 60 -16.95 -3.35 -14.68
C GLY A 60 -17.68 -2.06 -15.08
N LYS A 61 -17.22 -0.92 -14.55
CA LYS A 61 -17.42 0.40 -15.17
C LYS A 61 -16.51 1.52 -14.65
N HIS A 62 -15.41 1.17 -13.98
CA HIS A 62 -14.26 2.09 -13.92
C HIS A 62 -13.29 1.68 -15.02
N SER A 63 -13.30 2.49 -16.08
CA SER A 63 -12.40 2.52 -17.24
C SER A 63 -10.93 2.76 -16.88
N ASP A 64 -10.47 2.30 -15.72
CA ASP A 64 -9.15 2.58 -15.14
C ASP A 64 -8.15 1.42 -15.35
N ASP A 65 -8.44 0.52 -16.29
CA ASP A 65 -7.39 -0.23 -16.98
C ASP A 65 -6.67 0.76 -17.92
N GLU A 66 -5.88 1.70 -17.37
CA GLU A 66 -4.79 2.29 -18.14
C GLU A 66 -3.86 1.12 -18.51
N ARG A 67 -4.13 0.51 -19.66
CA ARG A 67 -3.38 -0.60 -20.24
C ARG A 67 -2.03 -0.07 -20.69
N THR A 68 -1.14 0.17 -19.73
CA THR A 68 0.29 0.19 -20.05
C THR A 68 0.65 -1.22 -20.56
N LEU A 69 1.62 -1.28 -21.49
CA LEU A 69 1.92 -2.51 -22.22
C LEU A 69 2.36 -3.67 -21.31
N PHE A 70 2.87 -3.38 -20.11
CA PHE A 70 3.45 -4.38 -19.20
C PHE A 70 3.06 -4.25 -17.72
N PHE A 71 2.71 -3.06 -17.19
CA PHE A 71 2.59 -2.83 -15.74
C PHE A 71 1.36 -2.03 -15.33
N LYS A 72 0.40 -2.68 -14.68
CA LYS A 72 -0.87 -2.07 -14.28
C LYS A 72 -0.70 -0.81 -13.44
N ALA A 73 -1.48 0.21 -13.79
CA ALA A 73 -1.66 1.38 -12.97
C ALA A 73 -2.64 1.12 -11.83
N PHE A 74 -2.36 1.74 -10.67
CA PHE A 74 -3.31 1.83 -9.57
C PHE A 74 -3.95 3.23 -9.64
N PRO A 75 -5.20 3.34 -10.10
CA PRO A 75 -5.87 4.63 -10.20
C PRO A 75 -6.03 5.25 -8.82
N ARG A 76 -6.09 6.58 -8.77
CA ARG A 76 -6.28 7.31 -7.52
C ARG A 76 -7.64 6.93 -6.91
N PRO A 77 -7.69 6.27 -5.74
CA PRO A 77 -8.96 5.84 -5.16
C PRO A 77 -9.80 7.04 -4.74
N ARG A 78 -11.13 6.91 -4.87
CA ARG A 78 -12.09 7.91 -4.40
C ARG A 78 -12.22 7.82 -2.88
N ILE A 79 -12.55 8.93 -2.23
CA ILE A 79 -12.71 8.96 -0.78
C ILE A 79 -14.19 8.96 -0.45
N LEU A 80 -14.70 7.78 -0.07
CA LEU A 80 -16.11 7.61 0.30
C LEU A 80 -16.45 8.07 1.72
N SER A 81 -15.47 8.32 2.59
CA SER A 81 -15.77 8.77 3.95
C SER A 81 -16.45 10.13 3.95
N LEU A 82 -17.42 10.31 4.85
CA LEU A 82 -18.14 11.57 5.02
C LEU A 82 -17.18 12.73 5.33
N LYS A 83 -17.56 13.95 4.95
CA LYS A 83 -16.83 15.14 5.42
C LYS A 83 -17.19 15.36 6.89
N PRO A 84 -16.26 15.88 7.72
CA PRO A 84 -16.51 16.09 9.14
C PRO A 84 -17.75 16.94 9.42
N ARG A 85 -17.93 18.02 8.65
CA ARG A 85 -19.11 18.90 8.71
C ARG A 85 -20.46 18.22 8.44
N ASP A 86 -20.45 17.05 7.79
CA ASP A 86 -21.66 16.29 7.45
C ASP A 86 -21.98 15.24 8.54
N VAL A 87 -21.22 15.21 9.65
CA VAL A 87 -21.43 14.31 10.79
C VAL A 87 -22.32 15.01 11.81
N ASP A 88 -23.61 14.71 11.77
CA ASP A 88 -24.60 15.11 12.76
C ASP A 88 -24.85 13.99 13.81
N LEU A 89 -25.81 14.20 14.70
CA LEU A 89 -26.16 13.23 15.74
C LEU A 89 -26.70 11.90 15.17
N ASP A 90 -27.40 11.94 14.04
CA ASP A 90 -27.92 10.73 13.38
C ASP A 90 -26.77 9.91 12.79
N VAL A 91 -25.82 10.56 12.15
CA VAL A 91 -24.57 9.93 11.69
C VAL A 91 -23.76 9.40 12.86
N ALA A 92 -23.65 10.15 13.96
CA ALA A 92 -22.96 9.70 15.17
C ALA A 92 -23.60 8.42 15.74
N ARG A 93 -24.94 8.32 15.70
CA ARG A 93 -25.66 7.10 16.08
C ARG A 93 -25.31 5.91 15.18
N LEU A 94 -25.18 6.11 13.86
CA LEU A 94 -24.77 5.04 12.94
C LEU A 94 -23.33 4.56 13.22
N TYR A 95 -22.42 5.48 13.55
CA TYR A 95 -21.08 5.11 13.99
C TYR A 95 -21.07 4.45 15.38
N ALA A 96 -21.94 4.86 16.29
CA ALA A 96 -22.10 4.21 17.59
C ALA A 96 -22.59 2.77 17.42
N ASP A 97 -23.47 2.49 16.46
CA ASP A 97 -23.92 1.13 16.14
C ASP A 97 -22.80 0.26 15.56
N LYS A 98 -21.87 0.84 14.79
CA LYS A 98 -20.61 0.15 14.42
C LYS A 98 -19.75 -0.14 15.66
N ALA A 99 -19.62 0.82 16.57
CA ALA A 99 -18.87 0.63 17.82
C ALA A 99 -19.44 -0.53 18.65
N ARG A 100 -20.77 -0.56 18.83
CA ARG A 100 -21.46 -1.62 19.57
C ARG A 100 -21.22 -3.00 18.94
N ARG A 101 -21.31 -3.09 17.61
CA ARG A 101 -20.98 -4.32 16.87
C ARG A 101 -19.54 -4.75 17.07
N PHE A 102 -18.59 -3.81 17.01
CA PHE A 102 -17.18 -4.07 17.24
C PHE A 102 -16.92 -4.61 18.66
N PHE A 103 -17.45 -3.97 19.70
CA PHE A 103 -17.26 -4.43 21.08
C PHE A 103 -17.99 -5.73 21.41
N ALA A 104 -19.03 -6.07 20.65
CA ALA A 104 -19.70 -7.37 20.73
C ALA A 104 -19.04 -8.46 19.87
N PHE A 105 -18.07 -8.11 19.01
CA PHE A 105 -17.47 -9.05 18.07
C PHE A 105 -16.56 -10.05 18.82
N PRO A 106 -16.78 -11.36 18.68
CA PRO A 106 -15.97 -12.35 19.38
C PRO A 106 -14.55 -12.38 18.82
N ILE A 107 -13.56 -12.20 19.70
CA ILE A 107 -12.15 -12.35 19.35
C ILE A 107 -11.76 -13.82 19.53
N ASN A 108 -11.62 -14.54 18.42
CA ASN A 108 -10.98 -15.85 18.43
C ASN A 108 -9.46 -15.68 18.52
N LEU A 109 -8.93 -15.76 19.74
CA LEU A 109 -7.49 -15.71 20.03
C LEU A 109 -6.73 -16.95 19.52
N THR A 110 -7.45 -18.00 19.10
CA THR A 110 -6.90 -19.27 18.63
C THR A 110 -7.31 -19.52 17.18
N ASN A 111 -6.92 -18.65 16.25
CA ASN A 111 -7.04 -18.97 14.83
C ASN A 111 -6.03 -20.05 14.44
N GLN A 112 -6.47 -20.96 13.58
CA GLN A 112 -5.90 -22.28 13.32
C GLN A 112 -4.38 -22.24 13.00
N ASN A 113 -3.62 -23.20 13.53
CA ASN A 113 -2.17 -23.38 13.27
C ASN A 113 -1.80 -23.54 11.79
N SER A 114 -2.78 -23.70 10.90
CA SER A 114 -2.63 -23.90 9.46
C SER A 114 -2.80 -22.63 8.62
N VAL A 115 -3.15 -21.49 9.23
CA VAL A 115 -3.41 -20.24 8.52
C VAL A 115 -2.32 -19.22 8.82
N PHE A 116 -1.84 -18.52 7.80
CA PHE A 116 -0.87 -17.43 8.00
C PHE A 116 -1.50 -16.34 8.88
N TYR A 117 -0.72 -15.78 9.81
CA TYR A 117 -1.18 -14.72 10.72
C TYR A 117 -1.85 -13.58 9.95
N GLU A 118 -1.27 -13.21 8.80
CA GLU A 118 -1.74 -12.18 7.89
C GLU A 118 -3.14 -12.44 7.31
N GLU A 119 -3.48 -13.69 7.05
CA GLU A 119 -4.80 -14.10 6.54
C GLU A 119 -5.82 -14.07 7.67
N SER A 120 -5.42 -14.51 8.87
CA SER A 120 -6.27 -14.43 10.06
C SER A 120 -6.58 -12.99 10.48
N GLU A 121 -5.62 -12.07 10.34
CA GLU A 121 -5.81 -10.64 10.62
C GLU A 121 -6.70 -9.98 9.55
N ALA A 122 -6.53 -10.35 8.28
CA ALA A 122 -7.41 -9.88 7.19
C ALA A 122 -8.86 -10.34 7.39
N ASP A 123 -9.07 -11.62 7.70
CA ASP A 123 -10.39 -12.20 7.97
C ASP A 123 -11.06 -11.54 9.19
N TYR A 124 -10.28 -11.22 10.23
CA TYR A 124 -10.76 -10.50 11.40
C TYR A 124 -11.21 -9.07 11.07
N ILE A 125 -10.39 -8.33 10.32
CA ILE A 125 -10.72 -6.96 9.88
C ILE A 125 -11.95 -6.96 8.96
N GLU A 126 -12.04 -7.93 8.04
CA GLU A 126 -13.21 -8.11 7.17
C GLU A 126 -14.47 -8.47 7.96
N GLY A 127 -14.34 -9.30 9.00
CA GLY A 127 -15.40 -9.63 9.94
C GLY A 127 -15.92 -8.40 10.69
N ILE A 128 -15.03 -7.58 11.25
CA ILE A 128 -15.40 -6.34 11.96
C ILE A 128 -16.13 -5.36 11.04
N TYR A 129 -15.66 -5.20 9.80
CA TYR A 129 -16.29 -4.31 8.83
C TYR A 129 -17.58 -4.88 8.22
N GLY A 130 -18.00 -6.08 8.62
CA GLY A 130 -19.23 -6.71 8.14
C GLY A 130 -19.17 -7.10 6.67
N ASN A 131 -17.98 -7.40 6.15
CA ASN A 131 -17.77 -7.83 4.76
C ASN A 131 -18.03 -9.33 4.54
N ASN A 132 -18.06 -10.10 5.63
CA ASN A 132 -18.27 -11.54 5.58
C ASN A 132 -19.73 -11.88 5.90
N ASP A 133 -20.43 -12.45 4.91
CA ASP A 133 -21.74 -13.11 5.06
C ASP A 133 -21.70 -14.24 6.11
N ARG A 134 -20.50 -14.64 6.54
CA ARG A 134 -20.24 -15.69 7.53
C ARG A 134 -20.40 -15.24 8.98
N THR A 135 -20.75 -13.98 9.25
CA THR A 135 -20.93 -13.50 10.63
C THR A 135 -22.27 -14.04 11.17
N PRO A 136 -22.30 -15.13 11.97
CA PRO A 136 -23.55 -15.74 12.38
C PRO A 136 -24.15 -14.87 13.48
N GLY A 137 -25.35 -14.32 13.25
CA GLY A 137 -26.12 -13.64 14.29
C GLY A 137 -26.26 -12.11 14.18
N VAL A 138 -25.72 -11.49 13.12
CA VAL A 138 -26.01 -10.07 12.81
C VAL A 138 -26.51 -9.97 11.37
N ALA A 139 -27.59 -10.69 11.07
CA ALA A 139 -28.45 -10.31 9.96
C ALA A 139 -29.03 -8.93 10.31
N SER A 140 -28.49 -7.86 9.72
CA SER A 140 -29.22 -6.59 9.76
C SER A 140 -30.41 -6.76 8.83
N ASP A 141 -31.56 -7.15 9.39
CA ASP A 141 -32.88 -7.16 8.72
C ASP A 141 -33.32 -5.76 8.23
N THR A 142 -32.45 -4.75 8.35
CA THR A 142 -32.64 -3.43 7.81
C THR A 142 -31.60 -3.18 6.73
N ALA A 143 -31.98 -3.38 5.48
CA ALA A 143 -31.28 -2.76 4.36
C ALA A 143 -31.13 -1.25 4.65
N PRO A 144 -29.96 -0.65 4.37
CA PRO A 144 -29.69 0.74 4.71
C PRO A 144 -30.72 1.66 4.06
N LYS A 145 -31.44 2.44 4.87
CA LYS A 145 -32.66 3.16 4.48
C LYS A 145 -32.35 4.50 3.84
N SER A 146 -31.23 5.13 4.21
CA SER A 146 -30.82 6.44 3.69
C SER A 146 -29.54 6.36 2.83
N GLY A 147 -29.29 7.40 2.02
CA GLY A 147 -28.06 7.52 1.24
C GLY A 147 -26.81 7.57 2.12
N THR A 148 -26.89 8.30 3.25
CA THR A 148 -25.81 8.42 4.24
C THR A 148 -25.49 7.09 4.92
N GLU A 149 -26.51 6.31 5.28
CA GLU A 149 -26.33 4.98 5.88
C GLU A 149 -25.66 4.02 4.88
N ARG A 150 -26.06 4.07 3.60
CA ARG A 150 -25.40 3.33 2.52
C ARG A 150 -23.93 3.73 2.36
N GLN A 151 -23.64 5.02 2.40
CA GLN A 151 -22.27 5.53 2.28
C GLN A 151 -21.39 5.08 3.46
N ILE A 152 -21.89 5.19 4.70
CA ILE A 152 -21.19 4.70 5.90
C ILE A 152 -21.02 3.18 5.87
N ALA A 153 -21.99 2.42 5.38
CA ALA A 153 -21.81 0.98 5.20
C ALA A 153 -20.74 0.67 4.15
N ALA A 154 -20.69 1.42 3.04
CA ALA A 154 -19.76 1.19 1.94
C ALA A 154 -18.31 1.64 2.24
N GLU A 155 -18.11 2.66 3.08
CA GLU A 155 -16.79 3.29 3.27
C GLU A 155 -15.68 2.33 3.74
N ASP A 156 -16.02 1.33 4.57
CA ASP A 156 -15.07 0.39 5.16
C ASP A 156 -14.81 -0.79 4.21
N ARG A 157 -15.86 -1.22 3.49
CA ARG A 157 -15.75 -2.22 2.41
C ARG A 157 -14.87 -1.71 1.29
N TYR A 158 -15.10 -0.47 0.87
CA TYR A 158 -14.30 0.19 -0.15
C TYR A 158 -12.83 0.33 0.27
N PHE A 159 -12.57 0.58 1.55
CA PHE A 159 -11.19 0.63 2.06
C PHE A 159 -10.48 -0.72 1.95
N VAL A 160 -11.10 -1.80 2.44
CA VAL A 160 -10.54 -3.15 2.31
C VAL A 160 -10.38 -3.55 0.84
N GLY A 161 -11.36 -3.21 -0.01
CA GLY A 161 -11.27 -3.40 -1.46
C GLY A 161 -10.09 -2.63 -2.08
N THR A 162 -9.86 -1.40 -1.63
CA THR A 162 -8.74 -0.56 -2.08
C THR A 162 -7.39 -1.14 -1.63
N LEU A 163 -7.29 -1.61 -0.38
CA LEU A 163 -6.10 -2.32 0.14
C LEU A 163 -5.78 -3.56 -0.70
N THR A 164 -6.80 -4.38 -0.96
CA THR A 164 -6.67 -5.61 -1.75
C THR A 164 -6.29 -5.31 -3.19
N ARG A 165 -6.85 -4.26 -3.79
CA ARG A 165 -6.53 -3.81 -5.15
C ARG A 165 -5.08 -3.36 -5.25
N MET A 166 -4.62 -2.55 -4.30
CA MET A 166 -3.22 -2.11 -4.24
C MET A 166 -2.27 -3.32 -4.16
N ARG A 167 -2.54 -4.25 -3.23
CA ARG A 167 -1.77 -5.51 -3.12
C ARG A 167 -1.71 -6.27 -4.44
N ARG A 168 -2.87 -6.50 -5.07
CA ARG A 168 -2.98 -7.26 -6.32
C ARG A 168 -2.24 -6.58 -7.47
N THR A 169 -2.37 -5.26 -7.61
CA THR A 169 -1.68 -4.49 -8.65
C THR A 169 -0.17 -4.54 -8.46
N THR A 170 0.32 -4.30 -7.25
CA THR A 170 1.75 -4.38 -6.93
C THR A 170 2.30 -5.77 -7.18
N ASN A 171 1.64 -6.81 -6.65
CA ASN A 171 2.04 -8.20 -6.85
C ASN A 171 2.04 -8.61 -8.32
N HIS A 172 1.03 -8.18 -9.09
CA HIS A 172 0.96 -8.46 -10.52
C HIS A 172 2.14 -7.85 -11.26
N ASN A 173 2.46 -6.58 -11.00
CA ASN A 173 3.59 -5.91 -11.65
C ASN A 173 4.92 -6.57 -11.29
N THR A 174 5.11 -6.94 -10.01
CA THR A 174 6.30 -7.65 -9.56
C THR A 174 6.40 -9.04 -10.20
N ALA A 175 5.30 -9.79 -10.25
CA ALA A 175 5.27 -11.09 -10.91
C ALA A 175 5.55 -10.98 -12.41
N VAL A 176 4.99 -9.98 -13.11
CA VAL A 176 5.29 -9.75 -14.53
C VAL A 176 6.77 -9.45 -14.73
N MET A 177 7.36 -8.57 -13.91
CA MET A 177 8.76 -8.22 -14.07
C MET A 177 9.68 -9.42 -13.82
N PHE A 178 9.50 -10.10 -12.67
CA PHE A 178 10.42 -11.14 -12.22
C PHE A 178 10.14 -12.51 -12.81
N LEU A 179 8.89 -12.91 -13.02
CA LEU A 179 8.56 -14.24 -13.55
C LEU A 179 8.38 -14.28 -15.07
N ARG A 180 8.28 -13.12 -15.74
CA ARG A 180 8.07 -13.06 -17.20
C ARG A 180 9.14 -12.26 -17.91
N VAL A 181 9.23 -10.95 -17.64
CA VAL A 181 10.10 -10.05 -18.39
C VAL A 181 11.58 -10.44 -18.25
N ILE A 182 12.07 -10.60 -17.02
CA ILE A 182 13.48 -10.96 -16.77
C ILE A 182 13.81 -12.34 -17.36
N PRO A 183 13.08 -13.44 -17.06
CA PRO A 183 13.39 -14.75 -17.61
C PRO A 183 13.33 -14.79 -19.13
N LEU A 184 12.31 -14.17 -19.72
CA LEU A 184 12.12 -14.18 -21.17
C LEU A 184 13.20 -13.37 -21.89
N ALA A 185 13.52 -12.17 -21.40
CA ALA A 185 14.55 -11.33 -22.02
C ALA A 185 15.93 -12.01 -21.94
N LEU A 186 16.33 -12.54 -20.78
CA LEU A 186 17.63 -13.21 -20.62
C LEU A 186 17.72 -14.53 -21.39
N THR A 187 16.63 -15.30 -21.47
CA THR A 187 16.62 -16.56 -22.23
C THR A 187 16.70 -16.29 -23.72
N LEU A 188 15.84 -15.40 -24.25
CA LEU A 188 15.81 -15.09 -25.68
C LEU A 188 17.10 -14.43 -26.16
N SER A 189 17.73 -13.60 -25.32
CA SER A 189 18.99 -12.94 -25.69
C SER A 189 20.19 -13.90 -25.73
N PHE A 190 20.09 -15.06 -25.06
CA PHE A 190 21.13 -16.09 -25.06
C PHE A 190 21.05 -17.01 -26.28
N LEU A 191 19.87 -17.21 -26.85
CA LEU A 191 19.65 -18.16 -27.96
C LEU A 191 20.56 -17.93 -29.18
N PRO A 192 20.80 -16.69 -29.66
CA PRO A 192 21.70 -16.48 -30.79
C PRO A 192 23.13 -16.94 -30.50
N LEU A 193 23.63 -16.68 -29.29
CA LEU A 193 24.97 -17.09 -28.89
C LEU A 193 25.08 -18.62 -28.82
N LEU A 194 24.04 -19.28 -28.29
CA LEU A 194 23.93 -20.74 -28.29
C LEU A 194 24.00 -21.33 -29.70
N LEU A 195 23.23 -20.77 -30.64
CA LEU A 195 23.19 -21.25 -32.02
C LEU A 195 24.53 -21.09 -32.73
N VAL A 196 25.19 -19.95 -32.55
CA VAL A 196 26.53 -19.71 -33.09
C VAL A 196 27.55 -20.67 -32.48
N PHE A 197 27.50 -20.88 -31.16
CA PHE A 197 28.38 -21.83 -30.48
C PHE A 197 28.22 -23.27 -31.03
N ILE A 198 26.99 -23.76 -31.14
CA ILE A 198 26.70 -25.11 -31.69
C ILE A 198 27.21 -25.23 -33.13
N ARG A 199 26.97 -24.20 -33.96
CA ARG A 199 27.47 -24.17 -35.34
C ARG A 199 29.00 -24.24 -35.38
N SER A 200 29.69 -23.49 -34.54
CA SER A 200 31.15 -23.48 -34.52
C SER A 200 31.74 -24.79 -33.99
N ALA A 201 31.11 -25.41 -32.99
CA ALA A 201 31.52 -26.71 -32.46
C ALA A 201 31.40 -27.82 -33.52
N THR A 202 30.25 -27.90 -34.19
CA THR A 202 30.00 -28.89 -35.25
C THR A 202 30.93 -28.70 -36.46
N ALA A 203 31.26 -27.46 -36.82
CA ALA A 203 32.24 -27.19 -37.88
C ALA A 203 33.68 -27.56 -37.49
N ALA A 204 34.08 -27.32 -36.23
CA ALA A 204 35.39 -27.72 -35.71
C ALA A 204 35.56 -29.24 -35.76
N GLU A 205 34.55 -29.99 -35.32
CA GLU A 205 34.55 -31.45 -35.39
C GLU A 205 34.67 -31.96 -36.84
N ALA A 206 33.88 -31.40 -37.77
CA ALA A 206 33.92 -31.78 -39.19
C ALA A 206 35.29 -31.54 -39.85
N SER A 207 36.06 -30.57 -39.36
CA SER A 207 37.42 -30.26 -39.84
C SER A 207 38.53 -31.06 -39.14
N GLY A 208 38.18 -31.91 -38.16
CA GLY A 208 39.14 -32.68 -37.37
C GLY A 208 39.87 -31.85 -36.30
N ALA A 209 39.41 -30.64 -35.99
CA ALA A 209 39.95 -29.84 -34.91
C ALA A 209 39.49 -30.41 -33.55
N GLN A 210 40.41 -30.56 -32.60
CA GLN A 210 40.10 -31.13 -31.28
C GLN A 210 39.36 -30.15 -30.35
N SER A 211 39.38 -28.85 -30.65
CA SER A 211 38.66 -27.82 -29.88
C SER A 211 38.52 -26.52 -30.68
N ILE A 212 37.53 -25.71 -30.29
CA ILE A 212 37.38 -24.35 -30.82
C ILE A 212 38.47 -23.46 -30.20
N ALA A 213 39.32 -22.85 -31.04
CA ALA A 213 40.25 -21.83 -30.57
C ALA A 213 39.47 -20.56 -30.18
N LEU A 214 39.67 -20.05 -28.97
CA LEU A 214 38.97 -18.84 -28.50
C LEU A 214 39.21 -17.61 -29.42
N SER A 215 40.38 -17.56 -30.05
CA SER A 215 40.75 -16.53 -31.03
C SER A 215 39.93 -16.61 -32.32
N SER A 216 39.56 -17.80 -32.80
CA SER A 216 38.74 -17.93 -34.02
C SER A 216 37.29 -17.57 -33.80
N LEU A 217 36.78 -17.66 -32.56
CA LEU A 217 35.46 -17.15 -32.18
C LEU A 217 35.42 -15.62 -32.13
N ALA A 218 36.52 -14.97 -31.75
CA ALA A 218 36.57 -13.51 -31.60
C ALA A 218 36.46 -12.76 -32.93
N ASP A 219 36.95 -13.37 -34.02
CA ASP A 219 36.96 -12.78 -35.37
C ASP A 219 35.69 -13.14 -36.19
N ASP A 220 34.81 -14.00 -35.67
CA ASP A 220 33.57 -14.37 -36.36
C ASP A 220 32.50 -13.26 -36.19
N PRO A 221 32.06 -12.61 -37.28
CA PRO A 221 31.04 -11.56 -37.20
C PRO A 221 29.71 -12.04 -36.59
N LEU A 222 29.39 -13.33 -36.67
CA LEU A 222 28.19 -13.89 -36.05
C LEU A 222 28.31 -13.97 -34.53
N VAL A 223 29.51 -14.24 -34.01
CA VAL A 223 29.76 -14.21 -32.56
C VAL A 223 29.59 -12.78 -32.05
N ILE A 224 30.18 -11.79 -32.73
CA ILE A 224 30.04 -10.37 -32.38
C ILE A 224 28.55 -9.96 -32.39
N ALA A 225 27.81 -10.33 -33.44
CA ALA A 225 26.37 -10.05 -33.53
C ALA A 225 25.58 -10.71 -32.39
N SER A 226 25.90 -11.95 -32.03
CA SER A 226 25.22 -12.66 -30.94
C SER A 226 25.49 -12.04 -29.56
N LEU A 227 26.72 -11.58 -29.32
CA LEU A 227 27.08 -10.85 -28.11
C LEU A 227 26.36 -9.50 -28.03
N ALA A 228 26.18 -8.82 -29.17
CA ALA A 228 25.38 -7.59 -29.22
C ALA A 228 23.92 -7.85 -28.85
N VAL A 229 23.29 -8.92 -29.34
CA VAL A 229 21.91 -9.28 -28.95
C VAL A 229 21.81 -9.60 -27.45
N LEU A 230 22.80 -10.31 -26.91
CA LEU A 230 22.89 -10.61 -25.48
C LEU A 230 22.99 -9.32 -24.64
N ALA A 231 23.83 -8.37 -25.06
CA ALA A 231 23.94 -7.06 -24.42
C ALA A 231 22.65 -6.24 -24.53
N VAL A 232 21.97 -6.27 -25.69
CA VAL A 232 20.67 -5.60 -25.89
C VAL A 232 19.59 -6.20 -24.99
N GLY A 233 19.54 -7.52 -24.84
CA GLY A 233 18.58 -8.18 -23.94
C GLY A 233 18.81 -7.82 -22.47
N PHE A 234 20.07 -7.75 -22.06
CA PHE A 234 20.44 -7.25 -20.73
C PHE A 234 20.02 -5.80 -20.54
N ALA A 235 20.39 -4.92 -21.48
CA ALA A 235 20.06 -3.49 -21.42
C ALA A 235 18.55 -3.26 -21.43
N ALA A 236 17.78 -4.01 -22.23
CA ALA A 236 16.33 -3.96 -22.28
C ALA A 236 15.70 -4.38 -20.94
N THR A 237 16.27 -5.39 -20.27
CA THR A 237 15.81 -5.84 -18.94
C THR A 237 16.03 -4.75 -17.89
N VAL A 238 17.24 -4.17 -17.85
CA VAL A 238 17.58 -3.08 -16.93
C VAL A 238 16.72 -1.85 -17.22
N PHE A 239 16.55 -1.49 -18.48
CA PHE A 239 15.70 -0.38 -18.91
C PHE A 239 14.25 -0.58 -18.49
N SER A 240 13.68 -1.76 -18.73
CA SER A 240 12.31 -2.11 -18.31
C SER A 240 12.14 -1.97 -16.80
N TYR A 241 13.14 -2.41 -16.01
CA TYR A 241 13.11 -2.26 -14.56
C TYR A 241 13.07 -0.79 -14.12
N PHE A 242 14.06 0.01 -14.54
CA PHE A 242 14.24 1.35 -14.01
C PHE A 242 13.26 2.38 -14.59
N VAL A 243 12.91 2.24 -15.87
CA VAL A 243 12.08 3.22 -16.57
C VAL A 243 10.61 2.89 -16.46
N SER A 244 10.24 1.61 -16.47
CA SER A 244 8.84 1.19 -16.50
C SER A 244 8.37 0.68 -15.14
N TYR A 245 8.90 -0.46 -14.69
CA TYR A 245 8.46 -1.12 -13.46
C TYR A 245 8.60 -0.22 -12.23
N LYS A 246 9.79 0.32 -11.97
CA LYS A 246 10.09 1.14 -10.80
C LYS A 246 9.22 2.40 -10.76
N ASN A 247 9.10 3.10 -11.88
CA ASN A 247 8.29 4.31 -11.97
C ASN A 247 6.80 4.02 -11.73
N GLN A 248 6.30 2.90 -12.26
CA GLN A 248 4.91 2.51 -12.05
C GLN A 248 4.63 2.13 -10.59
N GLN A 249 5.53 1.37 -9.94
CA GLN A 249 5.39 1.02 -8.52
C GLN A 249 5.40 2.27 -7.63
N ILE A 250 6.28 3.23 -7.92
CA ILE A 250 6.33 4.50 -7.17
C ILE A 250 5.03 5.28 -7.35
N ARG A 251 4.52 5.43 -8.58
CA ARG A 251 3.25 6.13 -8.84
C ARG A 251 2.08 5.47 -8.13
N ASN A 252 1.95 4.14 -8.22
CA ASN A 252 0.91 3.38 -7.55
C ASN A 252 0.96 3.60 -6.03
N THR A 253 2.17 3.57 -5.46
CA THR A 253 2.38 3.81 -4.03
C THR A 253 2.03 5.22 -3.61
N LEU A 254 2.38 6.24 -4.40
CA LEU A 254 2.05 7.64 -4.10
C LEU A 254 0.53 7.88 -4.13
N ASN A 255 -0.17 7.32 -5.14
CA ASN A 255 -1.62 7.40 -5.23
C ASN A 255 -2.29 6.74 -4.02
N PHE A 256 -1.79 5.58 -3.62
CA PHE A 256 -2.27 4.87 -2.44
C PHE A 256 -1.98 5.64 -1.16
N ASN A 257 -0.76 6.16 -0.98
CA ASN A 257 -0.38 6.96 0.19
C ASN A 257 -1.27 8.21 0.34
N GLY A 258 -1.50 8.96 -0.74
CA GLY A 258 -2.37 10.14 -0.69
C GLY A 258 -3.83 9.80 -0.33
N TYR A 259 -4.34 8.65 -0.77
CA TYR A 259 -5.64 8.15 -0.33
C TYR A 259 -5.67 7.83 1.17
N ILE A 260 -4.65 7.13 1.66
CA ILE A 260 -4.52 6.74 3.06
C ILE A 260 -4.41 7.98 3.98
N GLU A 261 -3.55 8.93 3.65
CA GLU A 261 -3.38 10.19 4.38
C GLU A 261 -4.72 10.94 4.49
N THR A 262 -5.41 11.10 3.36
CA THR A 262 -6.67 11.85 3.36
C THR A 262 -7.76 11.12 4.15
N ARG A 263 -7.83 9.79 4.09
CA ARG A 263 -8.78 8.99 4.86
C ARG A 263 -8.51 9.10 6.36
N LEU A 264 -7.26 8.88 6.80
CA LEU A 264 -6.93 8.99 8.23
C LEU A 264 -7.13 10.41 8.76
N ASN A 265 -6.82 11.43 7.96
CA ASN A 265 -7.10 12.82 8.35
C ASN A 265 -8.61 13.03 8.58
N ARG A 266 -9.48 12.54 7.69
CA ARG A 266 -10.94 12.62 7.89
C ARG A 266 -11.39 11.92 9.17
N ILE A 267 -10.91 10.70 9.42
CA ILE A 267 -11.23 9.97 10.65
C ILE A 267 -10.79 10.75 11.89
N ASN A 268 -9.59 11.35 11.87
CA ASN A 268 -9.09 12.13 12.99
C ASN A 268 -9.88 13.43 13.22
N THR A 269 -10.34 14.10 12.16
CA THR A 269 -11.21 15.28 12.32
C THR A 269 -12.57 14.89 12.89
N ILE A 270 -13.21 13.84 12.37
CA ILE A 270 -14.48 13.31 12.90
C ILE A 270 -14.32 12.91 14.37
N ARG A 271 -13.20 12.28 14.73
CA ARG A 271 -12.87 11.93 16.12
C ARG A 271 -12.81 13.17 17.02
N ALA A 272 -12.14 14.24 16.57
CA ALA A 272 -12.01 15.47 17.35
C ALA A 272 -13.36 16.17 17.54
N GLU A 273 -14.20 16.19 16.50
CA GLU A 273 -15.56 16.71 16.56
C GLU A 273 -16.45 15.87 17.48
N ALA A 274 -16.42 14.53 17.34
CA ALA A 274 -17.20 13.64 18.20
C ALA A 274 -16.87 13.80 19.69
N LEU A 275 -15.58 13.98 20.03
CA LEU A 275 -15.16 14.27 21.40
C LEU A 275 -15.70 15.61 21.90
N LYS A 276 -15.70 16.64 21.04
CA LYS A 276 -16.24 17.96 21.39
C LYS A 276 -17.75 17.90 21.58
N GLU A 277 -18.48 17.24 20.69
CA GLU A 277 -19.94 17.13 20.76
C GLU A 277 -20.41 16.25 21.91
N ALA A 278 -19.68 15.18 22.26
CA ALA A 278 -19.94 14.42 23.50
C ALA A 278 -19.91 15.34 24.73
N GLN A 279 -18.90 16.21 24.83
CA GLN A 279 -18.75 17.15 25.95
C GLN A 279 -19.75 18.30 25.95
N ASN A 280 -20.29 18.66 24.78
CA ASN A 280 -21.35 19.66 24.67
C ASN A 280 -22.68 19.05 25.08
N ALA A 281 -22.98 17.83 24.59
CA ALA A 281 -24.19 17.10 24.97
C ALA A 281 -24.28 16.95 26.49
N GLU A 282 -23.21 16.52 27.18
CA GLU A 282 -23.19 16.40 28.65
C GLU A 282 -23.55 17.70 29.40
N LYS A 283 -23.35 18.88 28.79
CA LYS A 283 -23.64 20.17 29.41
C LYS A 283 -25.08 20.63 29.20
N ASP A 284 -25.79 20.11 28.20
CA ASP A 284 -27.15 20.50 27.88
C ASP A 284 -28.17 19.86 28.83
N ARG A 285 -28.85 20.68 29.63
CA ARG A 285 -29.75 20.24 30.72
C ARG A 285 -31.24 20.26 30.36
N THR A 286 -31.57 20.36 29.08
CA THR A 286 -32.94 20.63 28.64
C THR A 286 -33.83 19.38 28.61
N ASN A 287 -33.26 18.16 28.59
CA ASN A 287 -33.98 16.89 28.79
C ASN A 287 -33.02 15.73 29.13
N GLU A 288 -33.01 15.25 30.38
CA GLU A 288 -31.97 14.33 30.89
C GLU A 288 -31.84 13.03 30.07
N THR A 289 -32.94 12.44 29.62
CA THR A 289 -32.92 11.16 28.88
C THR A 289 -32.38 11.30 27.47
N GLU A 290 -32.78 12.36 26.74
CA GLU A 290 -32.30 12.63 25.38
C GLU A 290 -30.84 13.09 25.40
N THR A 291 -30.47 13.91 26.38
CA THR A 291 -29.08 14.33 26.61
C THR A 291 -28.16 13.14 26.82
N ILE A 292 -28.53 12.20 27.71
CA ILE A 292 -27.72 11.00 27.98
C ILE A 292 -27.59 10.14 26.73
N ALA A 293 -28.68 9.93 25.99
CA ALA A 293 -28.65 9.15 24.75
C ALA A 293 -27.73 9.78 23.69
N ALA A 294 -27.77 11.11 23.54
CA ALA A 294 -26.92 11.84 22.61
C ALA A 294 -25.43 11.77 23.02
N ALA A 295 -25.12 11.99 24.30
CA ALA A 295 -23.77 11.88 24.83
C ALA A 295 -23.18 10.48 24.62
N VAL A 296 -23.97 9.42 24.87
CA VAL A 296 -23.54 8.03 24.65
C VAL A 296 -23.24 7.77 23.17
N ASN A 297 -24.08 8.24 22.25
CA ASN A 297 -23.85 8.04 20.81
C ASN A 297 -22.57 8.77 20.34
N TRP A 298 -22.35 10.01 20.77
CA TRP A 298 -21.12 10.75 20.44
C TRP A 298 -19.87 10.09 21.03
N THR A 299 -19.94 9.63 22.28
CA THR A 299 -18.84 8.92 22.94
C THR A 299 -18.52 7.60 22.23
N LEU A 300 -19.53 6.81 21.85
CA LEU A 300 -19.31 5.58 21.08
C LEU A 300 -18.78 5.85 19.67
N CYS A 301 -19.24 6.93 19.02
CA CYS A 301 -18.68 7.39 17.74
C CYS A 301 -17.18 7.74 17.88
N PHE A 302 -16.81 8.48 18.93
CA PHE A 302 -15.42 8.79 19.25
C PHE A 302 -14.56 7.52 19.43
N HIS A 303 -15.04 6.56 20.23
CA HIS A 303 -14.34 5.29 20.44
C HIS A 303 -14.21 4.48 19.14
N TRP A 304 -15.25 4.45 18.31
CA TRP A 304 -15.17 3.79 17.01
C TRP A 304 -14.12 4.44 16.10
N MET A 305 -14.06 5.77 16.02
CA MET A 305 -13.04 6.44 15.21
C MET A 305 -11.61 6.11 15.68
N ILE A 306 -11.39 5.94 16.99
CA ILE A 306 -10.10 5.48 17.56
C ILE A 306 -9.75 4.09 17.06
N TRP A 307 -10.64 3.11 17.26
CA TRP A 307 -10.41 1.73 16.86
C TRP A 307 -10.32 1.59 15.35
N ARG A 308 -11.09 2.38 14.61
CA ARG A 308 -11.04 2.42 13.15
C ARG A 308 -9.69 2.89 12.62
N THR A 309 -9.06 3.88 13.23
CA THR A 309 -7.69 4.29 12.89
C THR A 309 -6.69 3.16 13.16
N PHE A 310 -6.80 2.50 14.31
CA PHE A 310 -5.98 1.35 14.68
C PHE A 310 -6.10 0.20 13.66
N LEU A 311 -7.33 -0.21 13.34
CA LEU A 311 -7.63 -1.29 12.40
C LEU A 311 -7.16 -0.95 10.97
N ASN A 312 -7.36 0.30 10.53
CA ASN A 312 -6.87 0.74 9.22
C ASN A 312 -5.33 0.64 9.15
N GLU A 313 -4.62 1.10 10.19
CA GLU A 313 -3.15 1.02 10.24
C GLU A 313 -2.67 -0.43 10.23
N HIS A 314 -3.31 -1.31 10.99
CA HIS A 314 -3.02 -2.75 11.00
C HIS A 314 -3.24 -3.40 9.64
N GLY A 315 -4.40 -3.15 9.00
CA GLY A 315 -4.69 -3.66 7.67
C GLY A 315 -3.66 -3.22 6.63
N ILE A 316 -3.18 -1.99 6.73
CA ILE A 316 -2.14 -1.47 5.84
C ILE A 316 -0.79 -2.15 6.07
N ARG A 317 -0.36 -2.31 7.33
CA ARG A 317 0.88 -3.02 7.68
C ARG A 317 0.85 -4.45 7.18
N ASN A 318 -0.26 -5.15 7.39
CA ASN A 318 -0.48 -6.51 6.91
C ASN A 318 -0.29 -6.61 5.38
N ILE A 319 -0.88 -5.70 4.61
CA ILE A 319 -0.71 -5.67 3.15
C ILE A 319 0.75 -5.40 2.74
N LEU A 320 1.46 -4.50 3.43
CA LEU A 320 2.88 -4.25 3.15
C LEU A 320 3.73 -5.50 3.42
N PHE A 321 3.49 -6.21 4.52
CA PHE A 321 4.15 -7.50 4.79
C PHE A 321 3.90 -8.52 3.67
N GLN A 322 2.66 -8.63 3.20
CA GLN A 322 2.34 -9.52 2.10
C GLN A 322 3.00 -9.11 0.79
N ILE A 323 3.08 -7.81 0.48
CA ILE A 323 3.79 -7.30 -0.70
C ILE A 323 5.28 -7.66 -0.62
N ARG A 324 5.91 -7.47 0.54
CA ARG A 324 7.31 -7.82 0.77
C ARG A 324 7.55 -9.32 0.59
N ARG A 325 6.79 -10.16 1.29
CA ARG A 325 6.86 -11.62 1.19
C ARG A 325 6.73 -12.10 -0.25
N ASN A 326 5.70 -11.64 -0.96
CA ASN A 326 5.46 -12.05 -2.34
C ASN A 326 6.57 -11.55 -3.28
N SER A 327 7.09 -10.34 -3.06
CA SER A 327 8.19 -9.81 -3.87
C SER A 327 9.46 -10.64 -3.73
N ASP A 328 9.79 -11.07 -2.51
CA ASP A 328 10.92 -11.97 -2.28
C ASP A 328 10.70 -13.35 -2.93
N LEU A 329 9.49 -13.90 -2.83
CA LEU A 329 9.12 -15.14 -3.51
C LEU A 329 9.26 -15.04 -5.04
N TYR A 330 8.87 -13.91 -5.63
CA TYR A 330 9.01 -13.70 -7.08
C TYR A 330 10.48 -13.56 -7.51
N LYS A 331 11.35 -12.96 -6.67
CA LYS A 331 12.80 -12.92 -6.93
C LYS A 331 13.40 -14.31 -6.94
N TRP A 332 13.13 -15.11 -5.91
CA TRP A 332 13.60 -16.49 -5.84
C TRP A 332 13.00 -17.36 -6.95
N GLY A 333 11.72 -17.17 -7.25
CA GLY A 333 11.05 -17.84 -8.37
C GLY A 333 11.68 -17.50 -9.72
N SER A 334 12.03 -16.23 -9.96
CA SER A 334 12.74 -15.80 -11.17
C SER A 334 14.09 -16.48 -11.31
N PHE A 335 14.87 -16.51 -10.22
CA PHE A 335 16.16 -17.17 -10.19
C PHE A 335 16.04 -18.67 -10.48
N ALA A 336 15.10 -19.36 -9.82
CA ALA A 336 14.83 -20.77 -10.07
C ALA A 336 14.39 -21.05 -11.51
N LEU A 337 13.53 -20.20 -12.10
CA LEU A 337 13.10 -20.32 -13.50
C LEU A 337 14.28 -20.18 -14.47
N LEU A 338 15.21 -19.26 -14.21
CA LEU A 338 16.41 -19.07 -15.02
C LEU A 338 17.37 -20.26 -14.91
N LEU A 339 17.57 -20.81 -13.72
CA LEU A 339 18.34 -22.04 -13.54
C LEU A 339 17.72 -23.22 -14.29
N ALA A 340 16.39 -23.36 -14.22
CA ALA A 340 15.67 -24.39 -14.95
C ALA A 340 15.80 -24.20 -16.46
N ALA A 341 15.68 -22.97 -16.97
CA ALA A 341 15.87 -22.65 -18.38
C ALA A 341 17.29 -23.00 -18.86
N GLY A 342 18.32 -22.64 -18.07
CA GLY A 342 19.70 -23.03 -18.34
C GLY A 342 19.90 -24.55 -18.36
N GLY A 343 19.29 -25.26 -17.40
CA GLY A 343 19.30 -26.73 -17.35
C GLY A 343 18.66 -27.37 -18.58
N VAL A 344 17.52 -26.85 -19.03
CA VAL A 344 16.85 -27.29 -20.27
C VAL A 344 17.73 -27.03 -21.49
N ILE A 345 18.37 -25.87 -21.60
CA ILE A 345 19.29 -25.55 -22.69
C ILE A 345 20.46 -26.55 -22.73
N LEU A 346 21.05 -26.88 -21.59
CA LEU A 346 22.15 -27.84 -21.51
C LEU A 346 21.69 -29.25 -21.89
N LEU A 347 20.54 -29.69 -21.39
CA LEU A 347 19.98 -31.00 -21.70
C LEU A 347 19.71 -31.15 -23.21
N LEU A 348 19.06 -30.15 -23.82
CA LEU A 348 18.79 -30.17 -25.25
C LEU A 348 20.08 -30.13 -26.09
N SER A 349 21.06 -29.34 -25.67
CA SER A 349 22.35 -29.28 -26.36
C SER A 349 23.09 -30.62 -26.28
N TRP A 350 23.09 -31.28 -25.13
CA TRP A 350 23.67 -32.62 -24.98
C TRP A 350 22.99 -33.67 -25.88
N MET A 351 21.66 -33.66 -25.92
CA MET A 351 20.89 -34.67 -26.65
C MET A 351 20.95 -34.49 -28.18
N PHE A 352 21.00 -33.24 -28.66
CA PHE A 352 20.73 -32.94 -30.06
C PHE A 352 21.87 -32.23 -30.80
N ALA A 353 22.84 -31.64 -30.10
CA ALA A 353 23.88 -30.84 -30.76
C ALA A 353 25.17 -31.62 -31.08
N GLY A 354 25.27 -32.89 -30.66
CA GLY A 354 26.43 -33.74 -30.98
C GLY A 354 27.77 -33.23 -30.42
N LEU A 355 27.73 -32.43 -29.35
CA LEU A 355 28.91 -31.76 -28.83
C LEU A 355 29.93 -32.74 -28.23
N THR A 356 31.22 -32.47 -28.45
CA THR A 356 32.28 -33.16 -27.72
C THR A 356 32.19 -32.86 -26.21
N PRO A 357 32.72 -33.73 -25.33
CA PRO A 357 32.73 -33.44 -23.89
C PRO A 357 33.42 -32.12 -23.52
N GLY A 358 34.43 -31.71 -24.28
CA GLY A 358 35.15 -30.45 -24.08
C GLY A 358 34.29 -29.23 -24.43
N ASP A 359 33.61 -29.26 -25.57
CA ASP A 359 32.72 -28.17 -26.00
C ASP A 359 31.50 -28.07 -25.07
N PHE A 360 30.99 -29.21 -24.61
CA PHE A 360 29.90 -29.25 -23.64
C PHE A 360 30.30 -28.62 -22.30
N LEU A 361 31.55 -28.80 -21.84
CA LEU A 361 32.06 -28.14 -20.64
C LEU A 361 32.06 -26.61 -20.79
N TRP A 362 32.52 -26.10 -21.93
CA TRP A 362 32.51 -24.66 -22.23
C TRP A 362 31.10 -24.09 -22.29
N LEU A 363 30.17 -24.81 -22.93
CA LEU A 363 28.77 -24.45 -22.94
C LEU A 363 28.18 -24.40 -21.53
N THR A 364 28.49 -25.40 -20.70
CA THR A 364 28.07 -25.47 -19.30
C THR A 364 28.57 -24.27 -18.51
N ALA A 365 29.83 -23.89 -18.68
CA ALA A 365 30.39 -22.70 -18.05
C ALA A 365 29.68 -21.41 -18.51
N GLY A 366 29.43 -21.26 -19.82
CA GLY A 366 28.72 -20.10 -20.38
C GLY A 366 27.27 -20.00 -19.89
N VAL A 367 26.54 -21.12 -19.87
CA VAL A 367 25.18 -21.20 -19.32
C VAL A 367 25.18 -20.86 -17.83
N ALA A 368 26.10 -21.42 -17.05
CA ALA A 368 26.20 -21.12 -15.62
C ALA A 368 26.52 -19.63 -15.37
N ALA A 369 27.44 -19.05 -16.12
CA ALA A 369 27.77 -17.63 -16.02
C ALA A 369 26.55 -16.73 -16.32
N TRP A 370 25.74 -17.08 -17.33
CA TRP A 370 24.57 -16.30 -17.72
C TRP A 370 23.35 -16.53 -16.82
N PHE A 371 22.90 -17.78 -16.69
CA PHE A 371 21.64 -18.12 -16.01
C PHE A 371 21.77 -18.24 -14.48
N ALA A 372 22.98 -18.41 -13.94
CA ALA A 372 23.21 -18.34 -12.49
C ALA A 372 23.94 -17.04 -12.12
N GLY A 373 25.09 -16.76 -12.72
CA GLY A 373 25.91 -15.59 -12.40
C GLY A 373 25.20 -14.27 -12.66
N MET A 374 24.84 -13.99 -13.92
CA MET A 374 24.16 -12.73 -14.27
C MET A 374 22.75 -12.65 -13.69
N ALA A 375 22.02 -13.76 -13.65
CA ALA A 375 20.71 -13.80 -12.99
C ALA A 375 20.81 -13.37 -11.52
N TRP A 376 21.80 -13.90 -10.78
CA TRP A 376 22.04 -13.51 -9.39
C TRP A 376 22.36 -12.02 -9.27
N LEU A 377 23.29 -11.51 -10.09
CA LEU A 377 23.69 -10.10 -10.09
C LEU A 377 22.55 -9.16 -10.49
N LEU A 378 21.65 -9.56 -11.38
CA LEU A 378 20.50 -8.72 -11.73
C LEU A 378 19.46 -8.72 -10.61
N ILE A 379 19.06 -9.90 -10.15
CA ILE A 379 17.89 -10.05 -9.27
C ILE A 379 18.20 -9.56 -7.85
N PHE A 380 19.37 -9.87 -7.29
CA PHE A 380 19.63 -9.66 -5.86
C PHE A 380 20.33 -8.33 -5.53
N PRO A 381 21.38 -7.88 -6.23
CA PRO A 381 21.97 -6.58 -5.97
C PRO A 381 21.40 -5.46 -6.85
N VAL A 382 21.15 -5.67 -8.16
CA VAL A 382 20.66 -4.57 -9.03
C VAL A 382 19.17 -4.29 -8.79
N PHE A 383 18.36 -5.34 -8.64
CA PHE A 383 16.92 -5.25 -8.35
C PHE A 383 16.60 -5.58 -6.88
N ALA A 384 17.50 -5.22 -5.97
CA ALA A 384 17.53 -5.70 -4.60
C ALA A 384 16.23 -5.53 -3.82
N ASP A 385 15.53 -4.41 -4.00
CA ASP A 385 14.46 -4.03 -3.09
C ASP A 385 13.20 -3.48 -3.78
N PRO A 386 12.43 -4.34 -4.48
CA PRO A 386 11.13 -3.96 -5.02
C PRO A 386 10.14 -3.58 -3.93
N ALA A 387 10.23 -4.18 -2.73
CA ALA A 387 9.38 -3.86 -1.59
C ALA A 387 9.71 -2.47 -1.01
N GLY A 388 10.99 -2.12 -0.92
CA GLY A 388 11.47 -0.80 -0.49
C GLY A 388 11.01 0.35 -1.38
N LEU A 389 10.71 0.10 -2.66
CA LEU A 389 10.06 1.11 -3.52
C LEU A 389 8.68 1.51 -3.00
N VAL A 390 7.96 0.56 -2.40
CA VAL A 390 6.66 0.76 -1.77
C VAL A 390 6.85 1.31 -0.36
N GLU A 391 7.61 0.61 0.49
CA GLU A 391 7.81 1.00 1.89
C GLU A 391 8.41 2.41 2.03
N GLY A 392 9.45 2.73 1.26
CA GLY A 392 10.15 4.02 1.35
C GLY A 392 9.29 5.23 0.92
N ARG A 393 8.25 5.01 0.11
CA ARG A 393 7.30 6.06 -0.30
C ARG A 393 6.05 6.09 0.56
N PHE A 394 5.69 4.96 1.15
CA PHE A 394 4.56 4.86 2.05
C PHE A 394 4.86 5.44 3.44
N TYR A 395 6.13 5.39 3.89
CA TYR A 395 6.55 5.94 5.18
C TYR A 395 7.11 7.38 5.11
N SER A 396 7.17 8.02 3.94
CA SER A 396 7.77 9.35 3.80
C SER A 396 6.91 10.48 4.38
N GLY A 397 5.59 10.28 4.48
CA GLY A 397 4.75 11.06 5.36
C GLY A 397 4.52 10.23 6.62
N GLU A 398 4.85 10.73 7.81
CA GLU A 398 4.22 10.19 9.02
C GLU A 398 2.74 10.61 9.01
N TRP A 399 1.95 9.96 8.17
CA TRP A 399 0.49 9.91 8.31
C TRP A 399 0.15 9.68 9.78
N LEU A 400 -0.96 10.25 10.31
CA LEU A 400 -1.34 10.20 11.73
C LEU A 400 -1.51 8.75 12.23
N ARG A 401 -0.38 8.09 12.50
CA ARG A 401 -0.30 6.74 13.05
C ARG A 401 -0.95 6.78 14.42
N PHE A 402 -1.52 5.65 14.81
CA PHE A 402 -2.19 5.47 16.09
C PHE A 402 -1.35 6.04 17.25
N HIS A 403 -0.04 5.76 17.27
CA HIS A 403 0.87 6.26 18.30
C HIS A 403 1.13 7.78 18.29
N ASN A 404 1.01 8.46 17.14
CA ASN A 404 1.18 9.91 17.02
C ASN A 404 -0.15 10.67 17.14
N SER A 405 -1.26 9.95 17.17
CA SER A 405 -2.59 10.55 17.10
C SER A 405 -3.13 11.04 18.46
N GLY A 406 -2.36 10.90 19.56
CA GLY A 406 -2.72 11.41 20.89
C GLY A 406 -3.92 10.70 21.54
N ILE A 407 -4.19 9.46 21.12
CA ILE A 407 -5.33 8.65 21.60
C ILE A 407 -5.18 8.32 23.08
N ASP A 408 -3.95 8.06 23.52
CA ASP A 408 -3.59 7.87 24.92
C ASP A 408 -4.09 9.03 25.79
N LYS A 409 -3.79 10.27 25.39
CA LYS A 409 -4.24 11.47 26.10
C LYS A 409 -5.75 11.68 26.02
N GLY A 410 -6.35 11.40 24.86
CA GLY A 410 -7.80 11.53 24.69
C GLY A 410 -8.59 10.54 25.56
N ILE A 411 -8.15 9.28 25.64
CA ILE A 411 -8.74 8.26 26.51
C ILE A 411 -8.47 8.59 27.98
N GLU A 412 -7.24 9.01 28.32
CA GLU A 412 -6.89 9.42 29.68
C GLU A 412 -7.76 10.59 30.17
N ASP A 413 -7.96 11.61 29.33
CA ASP A 413 -8.79 12.75 29.63
C ASP A 413 -10.27 12.38 29.79
N GLN A 414 -10.77 11.44 28.99
CA GLN A 414 -12.14 10.93 29.14
C GLN A 414 -12.30 10.15 30.44
N ILE A 415 -11.40 9.18 30.72
CA ILE A 415 -11.42 8.39 31.96
C ILE A 415 -11.32 9.29 33.19
N ARG A 416 -10.47 10.34 33.14
CA ARG A 416 -10.35 11.31 34.24
C ARG A 416 -11.64 12.07 34.49
N ARG A 417 -12.38 12.45 33.43
CA ARG A 417 -13.69 13.10 33.55
C ARG A 417 -14.72 12.15 34.11
N ASP A 418 -14.88 10.97 33.52
CA ASP A 418 -15.85 9.97 33.97
C ASP A 418 -15.63 9.61 35.44
N LYS A 419 -14.36 9.44 35.86
CA LYS A 419 -14.00 9.25 37.27
C LYS A 419 -14.48 10.40 38.15
N ARG A 420 -14.34 11.65 37.72
CA ARG A 420 -14.78 12.83 38.46
C ARG A 420 -16.30 12.83 38.63
N GLU A 421 -17.04 12.51 37.57
CA GLU A 421 -18.49 12.45 37.60
C GLU A 421 -19.01 11.31 38.47
N ILE A 422 -18.45 10.11 38.33
CA ILE A 422 -18.77 8.94 39.17
C ILE A 422 -18.56 9.29 40.66
N LEU A 423 -17.46 9.97 40.99
CA LEU A 423 -17.20 10.41 42.36
C LEU A 423 -18.22 11.47 42.84
N LEU A 424 -18.62 12.40 41.98
CA LEU A 424 -19.66 13.40 42.29
C LEU A 424 -21.02 12.74 42.54
N TYR A 425 -21.46 11.83 41.67
CA TYR A 425 -22.71 11.08 41.84
C TYR A 425 -22.67 10.21 43.10
N ARG A 426 -21.58 9.46 43.32
CA ARG A 426 -21.40 8.66 44.55
C ARG A 426 -21.50 9.53 45.81
N ASN A 427 -20.91 10.72 45.79
CA ASN A 427 -20.95 11.63 46.94
C ASN A 427 -22.35 12.21 47.17
N ARG A 428 -23.13 12.49 46.10
CA ARG A 428 -24.57 12.86 46.22
C ARG A 428 -25.42 11.71 46.77
N PHE A 429 -25.27 10.49 46.25
CA PHE A 429 -26.01 9.34 46.78
C PHE A 429 -25.67 9.03 48.25
N LYS A 430 -24.43 9.25 48.67
CA LYS A 430 -24.05 9.12 50.09
C LYS A 430 -24.63 10.22 50.98
N SER A 431 -24.78 11.45 50.49
CA SER A 431 -25.44 12.51 51.27
C SER A 431 -26.94 12.27 51.39
N ASP A 432 -27.56 11.70 50.36
CA ASP A 432 -28.99 11.44 50.32
C ASP A 432 -29.38 10.19 51.13
N ALA A 433 -28.49 9.20 51.23
CA ALA A 433 -28.68 8.00 52.07
C ALA A 433 -28.30 8.21 53.56
N GLY A 434 -27.77 9.39 53.90
CA GLY A 434 -27.45 9.80 55.27
C GLY A 434 -28.48 10.71 55.92
N MET A 435 -29.58 11.01 55.21
CA MET A 435 -30.86 11.47 55.77
C MET A 435 -31.79 10.27 55.94
#